data_AF-A0A7K4H677-F1
#
_entry.id   AF-A0A7K4H677-F1
#
_cell.length_a   1.000
_cell.length_b   1.000
_cell.length_c   1.000
_cell.angle_alpha   90.00
_cell.angle_beta   90.00
_cell.angle_gamma   90.00
#
_symmetry.space_group_name_H-M   'P 1'
#
loop_
_entity.id
_entity.type
_entity.pdbx_description
1 polymer ?
#
loop_
_entity_poly.entity_id
_entity_poly.type
_entity_poly.pdbx_seq_one_letter_code
_entity_poly.pdbx_strand_id
1 'polypeptide(L)' 'MNSSSSIDWNLLLDSNNKVFKTISKWSKGSLTTRQVVDSVTFTEFSGEFRKLVRNHGTTYGRRLARKALRYRDELV' A
#
# COMPACT_ATOMS: atom_id res chain seq x y z
N MET A 1 -15.56 -20.60 -4.78
CA MET A 1 -14.68 -19.95 -3.77
C MET A 1 -14.38 -18.56 -4.27
N ASN A 2 -15.11 -17.55 -3.81
CA ASN A 2 -14.78 -16.14 -4.09
C ASN A 2 -13.58 -15.80 -3.24
N SER A 3 -12.38 -16.00 -3.78
CA SER A 3 -11.13 -15.52 -3.20
C SER A 3 -11.15 -14.00 -3.26
N SER A 4 -11.88 -13.39 -2.34
CA SER A 4 -11.71 -11.99 -1.99
C SER A 4 -10.32 -11.92 -1.39
N SER A 5 -9.33 -11.75 -2.26
CA SER A 5 -7.98 -11.35 -1.91
C SER A 5 -8.09 -9.95 -1.31
N SER A 6 -8.58 -9.89 -0.07
CA SER A 6 -8.45 -8.75 0.80
C SER A 6 -6.96 -8.59 0.97
N ILE A 7 -6.36 -7.79 0.09
CA ILE A 7 -4.95 -7.43 0.18
C ILE A 7 -4.79 -6.78 1.54
N ASP A 8 -4.14 -7.51 2.43
CA ASP A 8 -4.10 -7.17 3.82
C ASP A 8 -3.07 -6.06 3.97
N TRP A 9 -3.56 -4.82 4.00
CA TRP A 9 -2.72 -3.65 4.22
C TRP A 9 -1.90 -3.78 5.49
N ASN A 10 -2.34 -4.58 6.45
CA ASN A 10 -1.55 -4.88 7.64
C ASN A 10 -0.26 -5.63 7.29
N LEU A 11 -0.30 -6.55 6.34
CA LEU A 11 0.88 -7.29 5.88
C LEU A 11 1.89 -6.36 5.20
N LEU A 12 1.39 -5.44 4.36
CA LEU A 12 2.18 -4.43 3.65
C LEU A 12 2.79 -3.35 4.57
N LEU A 13 2.14 -3.09 5.71
CA LEU A 13 2.54 -2.06 6.67
C LEU A 13 3.39 -2.63 7.83
N ASP A 14 3.28 -3.92 8.15
CA ASP A 14 4.17 -4.60 9.11
C ASP A 14 5.57 -4.84 8.55
N SER A 15 5.65 -4.91 7.23
CA SER A 15 6.85 -5.29 6.56
C SER A 15 7.73 -4.10 6.25
N ASN A 16 8.74 -3.89 7.09
CA ASN A 16 9.89 -3.05 6.81
C ASN A 16 9.59 -1.52 6.76
N ASN A 17 10.26 -0.78 7.66
CA ASN A 17 10.06 0.66 7.88
C ASN A 17 10.14 1.50 6.58
N LYS A 18 10.95 1.07 5.60
CA LYS A 18 11.06 1.70 4.28
C LYS A 18 9.78 1.58 3.45
N VAL A 19 9.18 0.40 3.36
CA VAL A 19 7.94 0.15 2.59
C VAL A 19 6.79 0.91 3.25
N PHE A 20 6.71 0.84 4.58
CA PHE A 20 5.77 1.62 5.37
C PHE A 20 5.83 3.13 5.06
N LYS A 21 7.03 3.74 5.15
CA LYS A 21 7.22 5.17 4.86
C LYS A 21 6.83 5.55 3.44
N THR A 22 7.16 4.71 2.47
CA THR A 22 6.78 4.92 1.07
C THR A 22 5.26 4.86 0.89
N ILE A 23 4.59 3.83 1.43
CA ILE A 23 3.13 3.68 1.34
C ILE A 23 2.44 4.86 2.03
N SER A 24 2.95 5.29 3.19
CA SER A 24 2.44 6.47 3.90
C SER A 24 2.52 7.73 3.04
N LYS A 25 3.70 8.03 2.45
CA LYS A 25 3.86 9.16 1.51
C LYS A 25 2.95 9.06 0.29
N TRP A 26 2.75 7.86 -0.26
CA TRP A 26 1.84 7.63 -1.39
C TRP A 26 0.37 7.82 -1.02
N SER A 27 -0.03 7.38 0.17
CA SER A 27 -1.39 7.52 0.68
C SER A 27 -1.79 9.00 0.89
N LYS A 28 -0.80 9.83 1.25
CA LYS A 28 -0.90 11.30 1.40
C LYS A 28 -0.77 12.06 0.07
N GLY A 29 -0.47 11.36 -1.03
CA GLY A 29 -0.36 11.95 -2.36
C GLY A 29 1.02 12.52 -2.72
N SER A 30 2.01 12.41 -1.82
CA SER A 30 3.37 12.90 -2.04
C SER A 30 4.18 12.05 -3.03
N LEU A 31 3.72 10.81 -3.31
CA LEU A 31 4.34 9.91 -4.28
C LEU A 31 3.33 9.46 -5.34
N THR A 32 3.83 9.25 -6.55
CA THR A 32 3.12 8.57 -7.63
C THR A 32 3.19 7.06 -7.45
N THR A 33 2.22 6.34 -8.00
CA THR A 33 2.20 4.87 -7.97
C THR A 33 3.45 4.27 -8.61
N ARG A 34 3.98 4.89 -9.68
CA ARG A 34 5.21 4.42 -10.33
C ARG A 34 6.39 4.47 -9.38
N GLN A 35 6.58 5.60 -8.68
CA GLN A 35 7.63 5.74 -7.66
C GLN A 35 7.48 4.73 -6.53
N VAL A 36 6.24 4.42 -6.11
CA VAL A 36 6.02 3.37 -5.12
C VAL A 36 6.44 2.03 -5.66
N VAL A 37 5.97 1.65 -6.86
CA VAL A 37 6.35 0.39 -7.51
C VAL A 37 7.86 0.25 -7.57
N ASP A 38 8.58 1.29 -8.00
CA ASP A 38 10.05 1.27 -8.09
C ASP A 38 10.68 1.09 -6.69
N SER A 39 10.16 1.78 -5.68
CA SER A 39 10.69 1.70 -4.30
C SER A 39 10.39 0.38 -3.57
N VAL A 40 9.30 -0.31 -3.94
CA VAL A 40 8.96 -1.64 -3.44
C VAL A 40 9.47 -2.74 -4.36
N THR A 41 10.12 -2.42 -5.47
CA THR A 41 10.71 -3.42 -6.37
C THR A 41 11.78 -4.21 -5.62
N PHE A 42 11.84 -5.53 -5.86
CA PHE A 42 12.65 -6.49 -5.11
C PHE A 42 12.22 -6.71 -3.64
N THR A 43 11.05 -6.22 -3.25
CA THR A 43 10.39 -6.67 -2.01
C THR A 43 9.34 -7.72 -2.35
N GLU A 44 9.09 -8.62 -1.40
CA GLU A 44 8.00 -9.61 -1.46
C GLU A 44 6.62 -8.96 -1.67
N PHE A 45 6.48 -7.67 -1.30
CA PHE A 45 5.27 -6.86 -1.43
C PHE A 45 5.03 -6.24 -2.80
N SER A 46 6.03 -6.26 -3.69
CA SER A 46 5.92 -5.67 -5.04
C SER A 46 4.76 -6.26 -5.84
N GLY A 47 4.59 -7.59 -5.76
CA GLY A 47 3.52 -8.31 -6.44
C GLY A 47 2.14 -7.94 -5.91
N GLU A 48 2.00 -7.87 -4.59
CA GLU A 48 0.74 -7.53 -3.94
C GLU A 48 0.32 -6.08 -4.20
N PHE A 49 1.26 -5.14 -4.08
CA PHE A 49 0.99 -3.73 -4.36
C PHE A 49 0.56 -3.51 -5.83
N ARG A 50 1.22 -4.18 -6.79
CA ARG A 50 0.84 -4.11 -8.20
C ARG A 50 -0.54 -4.70 -8.46
N LYS A 51 -0.85 -5.86 -7.87
CA LYS A 51 -2.20 -6.47 -7.96
C LYS A 51 -3.26 -5.54 -7.40
N LEU A 52 -2.98 -4.90 -6.25
CA LEU A 52 -3.90 -3.96 -5.62
C LEU A 52 -4.26 -2.79 -6.53
N VAL A 53 -3.22 -2.12 -7.05
CA VAL A 53 -3.42 -0.95 -7.90
C VAL A 53 -4.11 -1.34 -9.20
N ARG A 54 -3.80 -2.51 -9.76
CA ARG A 54 -4.43 -2.99 -10.98
C ARG A 54 -5.92 -3.34 -10.78
N ASN A 55 -6.26 -3.96 -9.66
CA ASN A 55 -7.62 -4.43 -9.41
C ASN A 55 -8.57 -3.33 -8.95
N HIS A 56 -8.08 -2.39 -8.12
CA HIS A 56 -8.94 -1.38 -7.49
C HIS A 56 -8.65 0.06 -7.93
N GLY A 57 -7.56 0.28 -8.65
CA GLY A 57 -7.10 1.62 -9.01
C GLY A 57 -6.36 2.33 -7.87
N THR A 58 -5.64 3.39 -8.25
CA THR A 58 -4.78 4.16 -7.36
C THR A 58 -5.55 4.92 -6.28
N THR A 59 -6.69 5.50 -6.62
CA THR A 59 -7.52 6.26 -5.69
C THR A 59 -8.08 5.38 -4.57
N TYR A 60 -8.60 4.20 -4.90
CA TYR A 60 -9.12 3.26 -3.92
C TYR A 60 -7.99 2.70 -3.05
N GLY A 61 -6.85 2.36 -3.66
CA GLY A 61 -5.68 1.90 -2.91
C GLY A 61 -5.16 2.93 -1.91
N ARG A 62 -5.10 4.22 -2.28
CA ARG A 62 -4.75 5.28 -1.35
C ARG A 62 -5.74 5.41 -0.19
N ARG A 63 -7.05 5.27 -0.47
CA ARG A 63 -8.08 5.31 0.56
C ARG A 63 -7.91 4.17 1.57
N LEU A 64 -7.64 2.96 1.10
CA LEU A 64 -7.40 1.82 1.99
C LEU A 64 -6.11 1.99 2.79
N ALA A 65 -5.02 2.43 2.16
CA ALA A 65 -3.76 2.74 2.85
C ALA A 65 -3.97 3.75 3.98
N ARG A 66 -4.72 4.83 3.73
CA ARG A 66 -5.08 5.80 4.77
C ARG A 66 -5.94 5.20 5.88
N LYS A 67 -6.89 4.34 5.54
CA LYS A 67 -7.71 3.65 6.54
C LYS A 67 -6.83 2.78 7.45
N ALA A 68 -5.90 2.02 6.88
CA ALA A 68 -4.99 1.18 7.63
C ALA A 68 -4.00 1.99 8.50
N LEU A 69 -3.46 3.10 7.99
CA LEU A 69 -2.60 4.01 8.75
C LEU A 69 -3.33 4.67 9.93
N ARG A 70 -4.61 5.00 9.76
CA ARG A 70 -5.44 5.57 10.82
C ARG A 70 -5.71 4.58 11.96
N TYR A 71 -5.85 3.29 11.65
CA TYR A 71 -5.95 2.24 12.67
C TYR A 71 -4.67 2.05 13.48
N ARG A 72 -3.52 2.54 12.97
CA ARG A 72 -2.21 2.46 13.65
C ARG A 72 -1.82 3.77 14.36
N ASP A 73 -2.71 4.76 14.46
CA ASP A 73 -2.42 6.11 15.00
C ASP A 73 -1.29 6.88 14.28
N GLU A 74 -0.91 6.47 13.05
CA GLU A 74 0.18 7.10 12.28
C GLU A 74 -0.30 8.17 11.28
N LEU A 75 -1.61 8.44 11.27
CA LEU A 75 -2.25 9.55 10.56
C LEU A 75 -2.63 10.64 11.57
N VAL A 76 -1.61 11.28 12.15
CA VAL A 76 -1.71 12.64 12.73
C VAL A 76 -1.43 13.65 11.63
#